data_AF-A0A482VMK8-F1
#
_entry.id   AF-A0A482VMK8-F1
#
_cell.length_a   1.000
_cell.length_b   1.000
_cell.length_c   1.000
_cell.angle_alpha   90.00
_cell.angle_beta   90.00
_cell.angle_gamma   90.00
#
_symmetry.space_group_name_H-M   'P 1'
#
loop_
_entity.id
_entity.type
_entity.pdbx_description
1 polymer ?
#
loop_
_entity_poly.entity_id
_entity_poly.type
_entity_poly.pdbx_seq_one_letter_code
_entity_poly.pdbx_strand_id
1 'polypeptide(L)'
;TDAVMPMIPLGLKETKEIDFRDPFKDFILEHYSEDANQYEDAIADFMDTRQAIRTPLRDITGISLLFRYYNQLYFVERRFFPPDRSLGIYFEWFDSLTGVPSCQRTVAFEKACVLFNMGAIYTQIGAKQERSTAKGLDAAVDSFLRAAGTFRYIHENFTNAPSMDLGPEMLEMLVQLMLAQARECLLEKLDLQSKDNRPIDICLDLAQEAAHLAECYNQVNQTIMNEAVHDYVPYSWISLVQVKKEYYTGLAHYHVASGVLHREAAKMSAATKDTLQFLHAEIASTQLDIRLPKDESERRLLGRAHLREALVLHEECQRLHRMCRELRGKQALTAVLRNAHKTALQAYTNNENEDDFSDVLDPPRVQAATKFQLALTPPDFAQYRVNDLFRALGPIAIFSAKRHWTAPRLVQLHRGRTSDGFGFSVRGDAPVIVAIVEPNSLAEFGGVKEGDFIVAISDKDVKWSSHDEVVTLIKNAGDSLSLKLVTPMDRNYLKPTKSAKGSISTHSSSSGVSSGMSSPSGSMAQHNNSKRLNWNPFKRHSSSREGKDFFENVILR
;
A
#
# COMPACT_ATOMS: atom_id res chain seq x y z
N THR A 1 -10.13 31.79 10.15
CA THR A 1 -9.43 30.50 10.12
C THR A 1 -8.02 30.77 9.67
N ASP A 2 -7.03 30.33 10.44
CA ASP A 2 -5.63 30.43 10.01
C ASP A 2 -5.48 29.67 8.70
N ALA A 3 -4.93 30.34 7.69
CA ALA A 3 -4.75 29.73 6.39
C ALA A 3 -3.64 28.67 6.47
N VAL A 4 -3.89 27.49 5.93
CA VAL A 4 -2.93 26.37 5.93
C VAL A 4 -2.55 26.02 4.49
N MET A 5 -1.29 25.64 4.28
CA MET A 5 -0.77 25.24 2.97
C MET A 5 -1.60 24.07 2.41
N PRO A 6 -2.19 24.13 1.21
CA PRO A 6 -3.04 23.03 0.73
C PRO A 6 -2.25 21.74 0.49
N MET A 7 -2.91 20.60 0.72
CA MET A 7 -2.43 19.26 0.37
C MET A 7 -3.06 18.79 -0.94
N ILE A 8 -2.42 17.82 -1.58
CA ILE A 8 -2.86 17.11 -2.78
C ILE A 8 -3.47 15.77 -2.36
N PRO A 9 -4.81 15.66 -2.28
CA PRO A 9 -5.49 14.39 -2.20
C PRO A 9 -5.72 13.79 -3.60
N LEU A 10 -5.78 12.47 -3.67
CA LEU A 10 -6.10 11.74 -4.90
C LEU A 10 -7.61 11.53 -5.07
N GLY A 11 -8.06 11.54 -6.32
CA GLY A 11 -9.38 11.04 -6.72
C GLY A 11 -9.46 9.52 -6.59
N LEU A 12 -10.68 8.99 -6.49
CA LEU A 12 -10.90 7.54 -6.58
C LEU A 12 -10.97 7.14 -8.05
N LYS A 13 -10.45 5.95 -8.36
CA LYS A 13 -10.77 5.24 -9.60
C LYS A 13 -12.24 4.84 -9.58
N GLU A 14 -12.89 4.95 -10.72
CA GLU A 14 -14.27 4.52 -10.92
C GLU A 14 -14.30 3.15 -11.61
N THR A 15 -15.39 2.40 -11.44
CA THR A 15 -15.57 1.09 -12.10
C THR A 15 -17.02 0.88 -12.51
N LYS A 16 -17.19 0.10 -13.58
CA LYS A 16 -18.52 -0.31 -14.05
C LYS A 16 -19.11 -1.42 -13.20
N GLU A 17 -20.42 -1.56 -13.32
CA GLU A 17 -21.14 -2.72 -12.80
C GLU A 17 -20.66 -3.99 -13.49
N ILE A 18 -20.62 -5.09 -12.75
CA ILE A 18 -20.29 -6.40 -13.28
C ILE A 18 -21.29 -7.38 -12.68
N ASP A 19 -21.94 -8.14 -13.55
CA ASP A 19 -22.79 -9.24 -13.13
C ASP A 19 -21.95 -10.52 -13.01
N PHE A 20 -21.93 -11.11 -11.81
CA PHE A 20 -21.24 -12.37 -11.54
C PHE A 20 -22.20 -13.55 -11.47
N ARG A 21 -23.52 -13.31 -11.50
CA ARG A 21 -24.54 -14.32 -11.21
C ARG A 21 -24.46 -15.48 -12.18
N ASP A 22 -24.73 -15.25 -13.46
CA ASP A 22 -24.74 -16.33 -14.45
C ASP A 22 -23.36 -16.99 -14.60
N PRO A 23 -22.23 -16.24 -14.74
CA PRO A 23 -20.91 -16.86 -14.82
C PRO A 23 -20.55 -17.74 -13.61
N PHE A 24 -20.92 -17.34 -12.39
CA PHE A 24 -20.63 -18.15 -11.20
C PHE A 24 -21.56 -19.35 -11.11
N LYS A 25 -22.85 -19.19 -11.46
CA LYS A 25 -23.79 -20.31 -11.48
C LYS A 25 -23.37 -21.38 -12.48
N ASP A 26 -23.04 -20.97 -13.70
CA ASP A 26 -22.58 -21.88 -14.75
C ASP A 26 -21.30 -22.61 -14.30
N PHE A 27 -20.36 -21.88 -13.67
CA PHE A 27 -19.14 -22.51 -13.14
C PHE A 27 -19.42 -23.47 -11.98
N ILE A 28 -20.36 -23.18 -11.08
CA ILE A 28 -20.76 -24.10 -10.00
C ILE A 28 -21.34 -25.38 -10.57
N LEU A 29 -22.25 -25.25 -11.54
CA LEU A 29 -22.88 -26.39 -12.19
C LEU A 29 -21.85 -27.27 -12.90
N GLU A 30 -20.99 -26.66 -13.72
CA GLU A 30 -20.07 -27.40 -14.58
C GLU A 30 -18.83 -27.93 -13.85
N HIS A 31 -18.19 -27.10 -13.03
CA HIS A 31 -16.91 -27.45 -12.38
C HIS A 31 -17.12 -28.20 -11.07
N TYR A 32 -18.06 -27.74 -10.24
CA TYR A 32 -18.32 -28.34 -8.93
C TYR A 32 -19.39 -29.44 -8.98
N SER A 33 -20.19 -29.50 -10.06
CA SER A 33 -21.33 -30.45 -10.18
C SER A 33 -22.32 -30.31 -9.02
N GLU A 34 -22.55 -29.08 -8.59
CA GLU A 34 -23.49 -28.71 -7.53
C GLU A 34 -24.64 -27.85 -8.08
N ASP A 35 -25.77 -27.84 -7.37
CA ASP A 35 -26.90 -26.97 -7.72
C ASP A 35 -26.56 -25.52 -7.39
N ALA A 36 -26.39 -24.71 -8.43
CA ALA A 36 -25.99 -23.32 -8.31
C ALA A 36 -27.00 -22.44 -7.54
N ASN A 37 -28.28 -22.83 -7.47
CA ASN A 37 -29.28 -22.06 -6.74
C ASN A 37 -29.05 -22.06 -5.23
N GLN A 38 -28.31 -23.03 -4.70
CA GLN A 38 -27.93 -23.07 -3.28
C GLN A 38 -26.94 -21.96 -2.90
N TYR A 39 -26.37 -21.29 -3.89
CA TYR A 39 -25.34 -20.27 -3.73
C TYR A 39 -25.82 -18.86 -4.12
N GLU A 40 -27.13 -18.69 -4.39
CA GLU A 40 -27.71 -17.39 -4.79
C GLU A 40 -27.39 -16.28 -3.80
N ASP A 41 -27.58 -16.56 -2.50
CA ASP A 41 -27.34 -15.58 -1.43
C ASP A 41 -25.85 -15.21 -1.35
N ALA A 42 -24.94 -16.18 -1.50
CA ALA A 42 -23.51 -15.94 -1.48
C ALA A 42 -23.03 -15.11 -2.70
N ILE A 43 -23.63 -15.34 -3.86
CA ILE A 43 -23.41 -14.55 -5.07
C ILE A 43 -23.92 -13.12 -4.86
N ALA A 44 -25.15 -12.96 -4.35
CA ALA A 44 -25.76 -11.67 -4.06
C ALA A 44 -24.92 -10.87 -3.05
N ASP A 45 -24.49 -11.49 -1.95
CA ASP A 45 -23.63 -10.85 -0.93
C ASP A 45 -22.30 -10.35 -1.51
N PHE A 46 -21.68 -11.12 -2.41
CA PHE A 46 -20.46 -10.73 -3.10
C PHE A 46 -20.71 -9.55 -4.05
N MET A 47 -21.78 -9.62 -4.85
CA MET A 47 -22.18 -8.56 -5.79
C MET A 47 -22.55 -7.27 -5.06
N ASP A 48 -23.31 -7.33 -3.97
CA ASP A 48 -23.68 -6.18 -3.14
C ASP A 48 -22.45 -5.54 -2.50
N THR A 49 -21.51 -6.36 -2.02
CA THR A 49 -20.23 -5.86 -1.52
C THR A 49 -19.46 -5.13 -2.61
N ARG A 50 -19.40 -5.69 -3.82
CA ARG A 50 -18.76 -5.02 -4.96
C ARG A 50 -19.49 -3.72 -5.33
N GLN A 51 -20.81 -3.72 -5.36
CA GLN A 51 -21.61 -2.55 -5.67
C GLN A 51 -21.37 -1.42 -4.66
N ALA A 52 -21.27 -1.76 -3.38
CA ALA A 52 -20.95 -0.80 -2.33
C ALA A 52 -19.55 -0.17 -2.50
N ILE A 53 -18.54 -0.94 -2.96
CA ILE A 53 -17.18 -0.39 -3.13
C ILE A 53 -17.04 0.60 -4.28
N ARG A 54 -18.05 0.74 -5.16
CA ARG A 54 -18.05 1.72 -6.25
C ARG A 54 -18.20 3.15 -5.74
N THR A 55 -18.83 3.32 -4.57
CA THR A 55 -19.05 4.62 -3.93
C THR A 55 -18.71 4.55 -2.44
N PRO A 56 -17.45 4.23 -2.07
CA PRO A 56 -17.07 4.07 -0.68
C PRO A 56 -17.08 5.42 0.04
N LEU A 57 -17.39 5.39 1.33
CA LEU A 57 -17.26 6.57 2.18
C LEU A 57 -15.80 7.05 2.24
N ARG A 58 -15.60 8.36 2.36
CA ARG A 58 -14.26 8.99 2.39
C ARG A 58 -13.72 9.03 3.82
N ASP A 59 -13.75 7.89 4.49
CA ASP A 59 -13.40 7.68 5.89
C ASP A 59 -12.90 6.25 6.15
N ILE A 60 -12.65 5.92 7.43
CA ILE A 60 -12.18 4.59 7.86
C ILE A 60 -13.22 3.49 7.56
N THR A 61 -14.51 3.83 7.54
CA THR A 61 -15.59 2.90 7.18
C THR A 61 -15.47 2.46 5.72
N GLY A 62 -15.21 3.42 4.81
CA GLY A 62 -14.93 3.13 3.40
C GLY A 62 -13.67 2.27 3.19
N ILE A 63 -12.60 2.54 3.94
CA ILE A 63 -11.39 1.69 3.95
C ILE A 63 -11.74 0.25 4.37
N SER A 64 -12.52 0.09 5.44
CA SER A 64 -12.94 -1.21 5.95
C SER A 64 -13.75 -2.00 4.91
N LEU A 65 -14.65 -1.31 4.19
CA LEU A 65 -15.43 -1.88 3.10
C LEU A 65 -14.54 -2.35 1.93
N LEU A 66 -13.56 -1.54 1.54
CA LEU A 66 -12.60 -1.91 0.48
C LEU A 66 -11.74 -3.11 0.90
N PHE A 67 -11.29 -3.18 2.15
CA PHE A 67 -10.58 -4.36 2.68
C PHE A 67 -11.45 -5.61 2.65
N ARG A 68 -12.72 -5.49 3.04
CA ARG A 68 -13.69 -6.61 3.00
C ARG A 68 -13.78 -7.19 1.59
N TYR A 69 -13.98 -6.34 0.59
CA TYR A 69 -14.03 -6.77 -0.80
C TYR A 69 -12.71 -7.36 -1.30
N TYR A 70 -11.59 -6.68 -1.05
CA TYR A 70 -10.25 -7.16 -1.42
C TYR A 70 -9.98 -8.56 -0.87
N ASN A 71 -10.30 -8.80 0.40
CA ASN A 71 -10.11 -10.09 1.04
C ASN A 71 -11.08 -11.16 0.50
N GLN A 72 -12.29 -10.80 0.06
CA GLN A 72 -13.18 -11.74 -0.64
C GLN A 72 -12.64 -12.15 -2.00
N LEU A 73 -11.97 -11.24 -2.72
CA LEU A 73 -11.33 -11.56 -4.00
C LEU A 73 -10.26 -12.65 -3.87
N TYR A 74 -9.66 -12.88 -2.69
CA TYR A 74 -8.78 -14.03 -2.47
C TYR A 74 -9.51 -15.37 -2.65
N PHE A 75 -10.70 -15.50 -2.07
CA PHE A 75 -11.50 -16.72 -2.16
C PHE A 75 -12.09 -16.86 -3.56
N VAL A 76 -12.69 -15.78 -4.07
CA VAL A 76 -13.33 -15.77 -5.39
C VAL A 76 -12.36 -16.12 -6.51
N GLU A 77 -11.15 -15.54 -6.52
CA GLU A 77 -10.11 -15.88 -7.51
C GLU A 77 -9.82 -17.38 -7.53
N ARG A 78 -9.64 -17.98 -6.35
CA ARG A 78 -9.31 -19.41 -6.23
C ARG A 78 -10.48 -20.31 -6.55
N ARG A 79 -11.71 -19.86 -6.33
CA ARG A 79 -12.92 -20.67 -6.54
C ARG A 79 -13.46 -20.62 -7.95
N PHE A 80 -13.30 -19.50 -8.65
CA PHE A 80 -13.98 -19.28 -9.92
C PHE A 80 -13.04 -18.98 -11.09
N PHE A 81 -11.80 -18.52 -10.85
CA PHE A 81 -10.91 -18.07 -11.93
C PHE A 81 -9.79 -19.10 -12.20
N PRO A 82 -10.04 -20.11 -13.07
CA PRO A 82 -9.00 -21.03 -13.52
C PRO A 82 -8.01 -20.32 -14.47
N PRO A 83 -6.75 -20.75 -14.55
CA PRO A 83 -5.74 -20.13 -15.43
C PRO A 83 -5.98 -20.40 -16.92
N ASP A 84 -6.67 -21.48 -17.25
CA ASP A 84 -6.84 -22.04 -18.59
C ASP A 84 -8.24 -21.84 -19.18
N ARG A 85 -9.18 -21.27 -18.41
CA ARG A 85 -10.55 -20.99 -18.85
C ARG A 85 -10.97 -19.56 -18.53
N SER A 86 -11.65 -18.93 -19.49
CA SER A 86 -12.24 -17.60 -19.32
C SER A 86 -13.69 -17.72 -18.87
N LEU A 87 -14.08 -16.97 -17.83
CA LEU A 87 -15.48 -16.83 -17.40
C LEU A 87 -16.26 -15.75 -18.16
N GLY A 88 -15.62 -15.01 -19.07
CA GLY A 88 -16.25 -13.86 -19.71
C GLY A 88 -16.46 -12.65 -18.80
N ILE A 89 -15.87 -12.67 -17.59
CA ILE A 89 -15.85 -11.53 -16.66
C ILE A 89 -14.70 -10.60 -17.01
N TYR A 90 -15.00 -9.31 -17.11
CA TYR A 90 -14.05 -8.25 -17.41
C TYR A 90 -14.16 -7.14 -16.37
N PHE A 91 -13.03 -6.84 -15.71
CA PHE A 91 -12.90 -5.74 -14.77
C PHE A 91 -12.55 -4.47 -15.53
N GLU A 92 -13.51 -3.56 -15.65
CA GLU A 92 -13.33 -2.26 -16.27
C GLU A 92 -13.22 -1.16 -15.21
N TRP A 93 -12.09 -0.46 -15.21
CA TRP A 93 -11.78 0.65 -14.31
C TRP A 93 -11.38 1.88 -15.09
N PHE A 94 -11.73 3.05 -14.56
CA PHE A 94 -11.32 4.34 -15.08
C PHE A 94 -10.15 4.86 -14.26
N ASP A 95 -9.20 5.46 -14.95
CA ASP A 95 -8.07 6.10 -14.30
C ASP A 95 -8.50 7.30 -13.44
N SER A 96 -7.92 7.42 -12.24
CA SER A 96 -8.26 8.47 -11.28
C SER A 96 -7.90 9.91 -11.70
N LEU A 97 -6.96 10.09 -12.64
CA LEU A 97 -6.49 11.41 -13.08
C LEU A 97 -7.10 11.85 -14.42
N THR A 98 -7.14 10.94 -15.40
CA THR A 98 -7.59 11.28 -16.77
C THR A 98 -8.96 10.71 -17.11
N GLY A 99 -9.47 9.74 -16.34
CA GLY A 99 -10.70 9.04 -16.66
C GLY A 99 -10.59 8.07 -17.83
N VAL A 100 -9.39 7.76 -18.32
CA VAL A 100 -9.19 6.78 -19.40
C VAL A 100 -9.58 5.37 -18.91
N PRO A 101 -10.44 4.63 -19.64
CA PRO A 101 -10.85 3.29 -19.25
C PRO A 101 -9.74 2.26 -19.50
N SER A 102 -9.65 1.27 -18.62
CA SER A 102 -8.79 0.11 -18.72
C SER A 102 -9.58 -1.14 -18.35
N CYS A 103 -9.44 -2.20 -19.16
CA CYS A 103 -10.23 -3.41 -19.03
C CYS A 103 -9.33 -4.64 -19.00
N GLN A 104 -9.47 -5.49 -17.98
CA GLN A 104 -8.70 -6.73 -17.82
C GLN A 104 -9.57 -7.87 -17.28
N ARG A 105 -9.14 -9.11 -17.53
CA ARG A 105 -9.80 -10.31 -16.98
C ARG A 105 -9.21 -10.76 -15.65
N THR A 106 -8.05 -10.24 -15.27
CA THR A 106 -7.30 -10.73 -14.11
C THR A 106 -7.84 -10.14 -12.81
N VAL A 107 -8.09 -11.00 -11.81
CA VAL A 107 -8.48 -10.54 -10.46
C VAL A 107 -7.38 -9.69 -9.82
N ALA A 108 -6.12 -9.88 -10.23
CA ALA A 108 -5.01 -9.02 -9.83
C ALA A 108 -5.23 -7.55 -10.19
N PHE A 109 -5.82 -7.25 -11.37
CA PHE A 109 -6.12 -5.88 -11.77
C PHE A 109 -7.22 -5.26 -10.89
N GLU A 110 -8.30 -5.99 -10.62
CA GLU A 110 -9.35 -5.57 -9.67
C GLU A 110 -8.75 -5.26 -8.29
N LYS A 111 -7.91 -6.17 -7.77
CA LYS A 111 -7.22 -6.00 -6.49
C LYS A 111 -6.35 -4.74 -6.44
N ALA A 112 -5.57 -4.46 -7.49
CA ALA A 112 -4.74 -3.26 -7.57
C ALA A 112 -5.58 -1.98 -7.55
N CYS A 113 -6.68 -1.94 -8.30
CA CYS A 113 -7.58 -0.78 -8.35
C CYS A 113 -8.28 -0.53 -7.01
N VAL A 114 -8.72 -1.60 -6.31
CA VAL A 114 -9.29 -1.50 -4.97
C VAL A 114 -8.28 -0.93 -3.98
N LEU A 115 -7.03 -1.43 -4.00
CA LEU A 115 -5.95 -0.90 -3.16
C LEU A 115 -5.64 0.57 -3.48
N PHE A 116 -5.65 0.95 -4.76
CA PHE A 116 -5.45 2.34 -5.15
C PHE A 116 -6.50 3.25 -4.51
N ASN A 117 -7.78 2.85 -4.54
CA ASN A 117 -8.85 3.60 -3.89
C ASN A 117 -8.67 3.70 -2.37
N MET A 118 -8.09 2.69 -1.73
CA MET A 118 -7.75 2.75 -0.30
C MET A 118 -6.66 3.79 -0.04
N GLY A 119 -5.58 3.76 -0.84
CA GLY A 119 -4.54 4.79 -0.80
C GLY A 119 -5.10 6.19 -1.01
N ALA A 120 -5.97 6.36 -2.00
CA ALA A 120 -6.63 7.62 -2.30
C ALA A 120 -7.52 8.12 -1.15
N ILE A 121 -8.33 7.27 -0.52
CA ILE A 121 -9.11 7.65 0.67
C ILE A 121 -8.19 8.09 1.81
N TYR A 122 -7.08 7.38 2.07
CA TYR A 122 -6.12 7.83 3.09
C TYR A 122 -5.56 9.22 2.80
N THR A 123 -5.27 9.56 1.53
CA THR A 123 -4.83 10.92 1.18
C THR A 123 -5.91 11.98 1.46
N GLN A 124 -7.18 11.64 1.22
CA GLN A 124 -8.31 12.53 1.49
C GLN A 124 -8.53 12.71 3.00
N ILE A 125 -8.39 11.64 3.79
CA ILE A 125 -8.44 11.69 5.26
C ILE A 125 -7.32 12.59 5.78
N GLY A 126 -6.08 12.39 5.30
CA GLY A 126 -4.91 13.18 5.70
C GLY A 126 -5.07 14.67 5.37
N ALA A 127 -5.52 14.99 4.16
CA ALA A 127 -5.76 16.36 3.73
C ALA A 127 -6.91 17.07 4.48
N LYS A 128 -7.84 16.32 5.09
CA LYS A 128 -8.98 16.84 5.86
C LYS A 128 -8.66 17.08 7.34
N GLN A 129 -7.53 16.57 7.85
CA GLN A 129 -7.19 16.70 9.26
C GLN A 129 -7.01 18.16 9.70
N GLU A 130 -7.32 18.43 10.97
CA GLU A 130 -7.14 19.73 11.58
C GLU A 130 -5.68 19.95 11.98
N ARG A 131 -4.93 20.67 11.14
CA ARG A 131 -3.50 20.91 11.31
C ARG A 131 -3.12 22.07 12.25
N SER A 132 -4.09 22.64 12.95
CA SER A 132 -3.86 23.59 14.06
C SER A 132 -3.52 22.90 15.39
N THR A 133 -3.66 21.56 15.45
CA THR A 133 -3.41 20.77 16.67
C THR A 133 -2.36 19.69 16.43
N ALA A 134 -1.55 19.38 17.45
CA ALA A 134 -0.56 18.30 17.36
C ALA A 134 -1.20 16.94 17.03
N LYS A 135 -2.39 16.65 17.60
CA LYS A 135 -3.14 15.41 17.34
C LYS A 135 -3.60 15.31 15.88
N GLY A 136 -4.10 16.41 15.30
CA GLY A 136 -4.52 16.40 13.90
C GLY A 136 -3.34 16.29 12.94
N LEU A 137 -2.18 16.88 13.28
CA LEU A 137 -0.93 16.69 12.55
C LEU A 137 -0.46 15.23 12.60
N ASP A 138 -0.48 14.59 13.77
CA ASP A 138 -0.14 13.16 13.90
C ASP A 138 -1.07 12.26 13.09
N ALA A 139 -2.38 12.54 13.11
CA ALA A 139 -3.36 11.83 12.29
C ALA A 139 -3.12 12.04 10.77
N ALA A 140 -2.68 13.24 10.37
CA ALA A 140 -2.36 13.54 8.97
C ALA A 140 -1.12 12.76 8.51
N VAL A 141 -0.07 12.74 9.34
CA VAL A 141 1.15 11.96 9.11
C VAL A 141 0.80 10.48 8.94
N ASP A 142 0.07 9.88 9.89
CA ASP A 142 -0.34 8.47 9.81
C ASP A 142 -1.13 8.17 8.52
N SER A 143 -2.06 9.06 8.16
CA SER A 143 -2.86 8.90 6.94
C SER A 143 -1.98 8.92 5.67
N PHE A 144 -1.06 9.87 5.54
CA PHE A 144 -0.17 9.93 4.37
C PHE A 144 0.82 8.75 4.34
N LEU A 145 1.30 8.27 5.50
CA LEU A 145 2.18 7.09 5.57
C LEU A 145 1.46 5.79 5.20
N ARG A 146 0.17 5.65 5.54
CA ARG A 146 -0.69 4.53 5.08
C ARG A 146 -0.96 4.60 3.58
N ALA A 147 -1.21 5.80 3.04
CA ALA A 147 -1.35 5.98 1.61
C ALA A 147 -0.06 5.58 0.87
N ALA A 148 1.09 6.11 1.31
CA ALA A 148 2.40 5.77 0.76
C ALA A 148 2.70 4.27 0.85
N GLY A 149 2.43 3.63 2.00
CA GLY A 149 2.60 2.20 2.18
C GLY A 149 1.70 1.36 1.28
N THR A 150 0.47 1.84 1.02
CA THR A 150 -0.45 1.18 0.09
C THR A 150 0.03 1.28 -1.35
N PHE A 151 0.45 2.46 -1.82
CA PHE A 151 1.00 2.62 -3.18
C PHE A 151 2.32 1.86 -3.38
N ARG A 152 3.20 1.84 -2.36
CA ARG A 152 4.41 1.02 -2.36
C ARG A 152 4.09 -0.47 -2.50
N TYR A 153 3.09 -0.95 -1.75
CA TYR A 153 2.63 -2.34 -1.87
C TYR A 153 2.11 -2.66 -3.27
N ILE A 154 1.36 -1.74 -3.90
CA ILE A 154 0.89 -1.91 -5.28
C ILE A 154 2.09 -2.03 -6.22
N HIS A 155 3.04 -1.10 -6.13
CA HIS A 155 4.25 -1.06 -6.95
C HIS A 155 5.04 -2.38 -6.90
N GLU A 156 5.20 -2.95 -5.71
CA GLU A 156 5.99 -4.18 -5.51
C GLU A 156 5.27 -5.46 -5.95
N ASN A 157 3.93 -5.49 -5.95
CA ASN A 157 3.16 -6.71 -6.14
C ASN A 157 2.35 -6.75 -7.45
N PHE A 158 2.18 -5.62 -8.16
CA PHE A 158 1.34 -5.50 -9.35
C PHE A 158 2.06 -4.79 -10.51
N THR A 159 3.08 -5.43 -11.08
CA THR A 159 4.01 -4.79 -12.03
C THR A 159 3.49 -4.60 -13.46
N ASN A 160 2.42 -5.29 -13.86
CA ASN A 160 1.95 -5.35 -15.25
C ASN A 160 0.55 -4.72 -15.41
N ALA A 161 0.29 -3.63 -14.69
CA ALA A 161 -1.00 -2.96 -14.75
C ALA A 161 -1.19 -2.24 -16.10
N PRO A 162 -2.38 -2.31 -16.71
CA PRO A 162 -2.66 -1.66 -18.00
C PRO A 162 -2.94 -0.15 -17.90
N SER A 163 -3.19 0.38 -16.69
CA SER A 163 -3.55 1.79 -16.48
C SER A 163 -2.34 2.59 -16.03
N MET A 164 -2.23 3.82 -16.53
CA MET A 164 -1.09 4.71 -16.27
C MET A 164 -1.00 5.11 -14.79
N ASP A 165 -2.13 5.29 -14.09
CA ASP A 165 -2.15 5.52 -12.64
C ASP A 165 -1.58 4.39 -11.78
N LEU A 166 -1.42 3.20 -12.35
CA LEU A 166 -0.80 2.05 -11.71
C LEU A 166 0.61 1.76 -12.28
N GLY A 167 1.13 2.63 -13.15
CA GLY A 167 2.49 2.52 -13.68
C GLY A 167 3.55 2.68 -12.57
N PRO A 168 4.71 2.00 -12.68
CA PRO A 168 5.70 1.99 -11.61
C PRO A 168 6.27 3.38 -11.31
N GLU A 169 6.55 4.19 -12.34
CA GLU A 169 7.04 5.57 -12.19
C GLU A 169 5.99 6.47 -11.54
N MET A 170 4.72 6.27 -11.89
CA MET A 170 3.60 7.02 -11.32
C MET A 170 3.40 6.68 -9.84
N LEU A 171 3.42 5.39 -9.48
CA LEU A 171 3.32 4.93 -8.09
C LEU A 171 4.51 5.42 -7.25
N GLU A 172 5.73 5.42 -7.79
CA GLU A 172 6.89 5.99 -7.10
C GLU A 172 6.70 7.49 -6.82
N MET A 173 6.26 8.26 -7.83
CA MET A 173 5.97 9.69 -7.67
C MET A 173 4.90 9.92 -6.59
N LEU A 174 3.81 9.12 -6.58
CA LEU A 174 2.78 9.21 -5.55
C LEU A 174 3.32 8.89 -4.15
N VAL A 175 4.19 7.89 -4.01
CA VAL A 175 4.85 7.58 -2.73
C VAL A 175 5.69 8.77 -2.25
N GLN A 176 6.52 9.35 -3.12
CA GLN A 176 7.35 10.51 -2.78
C GLN A 176 6.50 11.73 -2.40
N LEU A 177 5.39 11.97 -3.11
CA LEU A 177 4.46 13.05 -2.79
C LEU A 177 3.84 12.86 -1.41
N MET A 178 3.38 11.64 -1.08
CA MET A 178 2.82 11.34 0.23
C MET A 178 3.84 11.51 1.36
N LEU A 179 5.09 11.08 1.15
CA LEU A 179 6.18 11.28 2.11
C LEU A 179 6.49 12.76 2.33
N ALA A 180 6.53 13.58 1.27
CA ALA A 180 6.73 15.01 1.38
C ALA A 180 5.59 15.69 2.18
N GLN A 181 4.33 15.30 1.94
CA GLN A 181 3.18 15.82 2.71
C GLN A 181 3.20 15.37 4.18
N ALA A 182 3.65 14.15 4.48
CA ALA A 182 3.85 13.71 5.86
C ALA A 182 4.94 14.54 6.56
N ARG A 183 6.06 14.83 5.87
CA ARG A 183 7.12 15.71 6.39
C ARG A 183 6.64 17.15 6.62
N GLU A 184 5.81 17.68 5.72
CA GLU A 184 5.15 18.98 5.91
C GLU A 184 4.37 19.05 7.22
N CYS A 185 3.59 18.01 7.54
CA CYS A 185 2.89 17.94 8.82
C CYS A 185 3.83 17.85 10.04
N LEU A 186 4.98 17.18 9.92
CA LEU A 186 5.97 17.11 11.01
C LEU A 186 6.66 18.45 11.26
N LEU A 187 7.00 19.18 10.20
CA LEU A 187 7.54 20.54 10.28
C LEU A 187 6.52 21.47 10.96
N GLU A 188 5.25 21.43 10.54
CA GLU A 188 4.18 22.20 11.17
C GLU A 188 3.99 21.86 12.65
N LYS A 189 4.17 20.59 13.02
CA LYS A 189 4.11 20.14 14.43
C LYS A 189 5.23 20.74 15.26
N LEU A 190 6.46 20.71 14.73
CA LEU A 190 7.62 21.32 15.39
C LEU A 190 7.46 22.84 15.54
N ASP A 191 6.95 23.52 14.51
CA ASP A 191 6.67 24.96 14.57
C ASP A 191 5.61 25.25 15.63
N LEU A 192 4.50 24.51 15.64
CA LEU A 192 3.39 24.65 16.58
C LEU A 192 3.84 24.48 18.04
N GLN A 193 4.61 23.43 18.34
CA GLN A 193 5.06 23.12 19.71
C GLN A 193 6.05 24.15 20.26
N SER A 194 6.69 24.93 19.40
CA SER A 194 7.71 25.90 19.77
C SER A 194 7.24 27.36 19.72
N LYS A 195 5.97 27.64 19.40
CA LYS A 195 5.47 29.03 19.23
C LYS A 195 5.63 29.91 20.46
N ASP A 196 5.34 29.37 21.65
CA ASP A 196 5.33 30.16 22.89
C ASP A 196 6.74 30.41 23.46
N ASN A 197 7.68 29.50 23.19
CA ASN A 197 9.07 29.61 23.63
C ASN A 197 9.99 28.96 22.59
N ARG A 198 10.49 29.76 21.64
CA ARG A 198 11.34 29.30 20.55
C ARG A 198 12.82 29.64 20.82
N PRO A 199 13.61 28.71 21.38
CA PRO A 199 15.05 28.94 21.53
C PRO A 199 15.75 28.85 20.17
N ILE A 200 16.99 29.34 20.14
CA ILE A 200 17.85 29.35 18.95
C ILE A 200 18.01 27.96 18.32
N ASP A 201 18.17 26.90 19.13
CA ASP A 201 18.34 25.53 18.63
C ASP A 201 17.14 25.08 17.80
N ILE A 202 15.92 25.41 18.25
CA ILE A 202 14.69 25.06 17.54
C ILE A 202 14.52 25.89 16.26
N CYS A 203 14.99 27.15 16.23
CA CYS A 203 15.06 27.90 14.96
C CYS A 203 15.95 27.19 13.95
N LEU A 204 17.11 26.68 14.37
CA LEU A 204 18.03 25.97 13.47
C LEU A 204 17.45 24.61 13.04
N ASP A 205 16.80 23.89 13.94
CA ASP A 205 16.09 22.64 13.60
C ASP A 205 14.98 22.89 12.57
N LEU A 206 14.15 23.92 12.77
CA LEU A 206 13.12 24.32 11.81
C LEU A 206 13.73 24.69 10.45
N ALA A 207 14.89 25.34 10.44
CA ALA A 207 15.58 25.67 9.21
C ALA A 207 16.04 24.43 8.44
N GLN A 208 16.66 23.48 9.13
CA GLN A 208 17.15 22.24 8.52
C GLN A 208 16.01 21.33 8.04
N GLU A 209 14.94 21.20 8.82
CA GLU A 209 13.74 20.44 8.43
C GLU A 209 13.02 21.09 7.24
N ALA A 210 12.92 22.42 7.19
CA ALA A 210 12.36 23.13 6.05
C ALA A 210 13.23 22.96 4.79
N ALA A 211 14.56 23.02 4.92
CA ALA A 211 15.48 22.75 3.82
C ALA A 211 15.34 21.29 3.31
N HIS A 212 15.22 20.33 4.22
CA HIS A 212 14.98 18.92 3.86
C HIS A 212 13.62 18.74 3.18
N LEU A 213 12.57 19.42 3.63
CA LEU A 213 11.25 19.37 3.01
C LEU A 213 11.28 19.96 1.58
N ALA A 214 12.02 21.05 1.38
CA ALA A 214 12.23 21.62 0.05
C ALA A 214 12.95 20.63 -0.88
N GLU A 215 13.96 19.90 -0.39
CA GLU A 215 14.61 18.83 -1.15
C GLU A 215 13.65 17.67 -1.50
N CYS A 216 12.78 17.26 -0.57
CA CYS A 216 11.75 16.27 -0.86
C CYS A 216 10.81 16.73 -1.97
N TYR A 217 10.31 17.97 -1.93
CA TYR A 217 9.48 18.50 -3.02
C TYR A 217 10.24 18.68 -4.33
N ASN A 218 11.55 18.98 -4.28
CA ASN A 218 12.39 18.98 -5.47
C ASN A 218 12.54 17.57 -6.07
N GLN A 219 12.69 16.53 -5.25
CA GLN A 219 12.69 15.13 -5.70
C GLN A 219 11.35 14.74 -6.31
N VAL A 220 10.22 15.14 -5.69
CA VAL A 220 8.89 14.95 -6.28
C VAL A 220 8.80 15.63 -7.65
N ASN A 221 9.24 16.88 -7.78
CA ASN A 221 9.26 17.58 -9.07
C ASN A 221 10.11 16.81 -10.11
N GLN A 222 11.29 16.31 -9.74
CA GLN A 222 12.13 15.50 -10.64
C GLN A 222 11.42 14.22 -11.10
N THR A 223 10.72 13.52 -10.21
CA THR A 223 9.92 12.34 -10.58
C THR A 223 8.75 12.69 -11.49
N ILE A 224 8.10 13.85 -11.29
CA ILE A 224 7.03 14.31 -12.18
C ILE A 224 7.57 14.69 -13.56
N MET A 225 8.78 15.24 -13.67
CA MET A 225 9.37 15.61 -14.96
C MET A 225 9.80 14.39 -15.82
N ASN A 226 9.69 13.17 -15.30
CA ASN A 226 9.86 11.96 -16.11
C ASN A 226 8.78 11.92 -17.21
N GLU A 227 9.17 11.57 -18.44
CA GLU A 227 8.28 11.49 -19.61
C GLU A 227 7.03 10.62 -19.35
N ALA A 228 7.17 9.54 -18.58
CA ALA A 228 6.05 8.64 -18.25
C ALA A 228 5.01 9.27 -17.30
N VAL A 229 5.35 10.37 -16.61
CA VAL A 229 4.55 10.97 -15.54
C VAL A 229 4.13 12.40 -15.90
N HIS A 230 4.99 13.18 -16.57
CA HIS A 230 4.82 14.61 -16.78
C HIS A 230 3.50 14.97 -17.45
N ASP A 231 3.19 14.33 -18.57
CA ASP A 231 1.99 14.62 -19.36
C ASP A 231 0.72 14.04 -18.70
N TYR A 232 0.90 13.20 -17.69
CA TYR A 232 -0.15 12.50 -16.97
C TYR A 232 -0.65 13.29 -15.75
N VAL A 233 0.25 14.00 -15.08
CA VAL A 233 -0.04 14.71 -13.83
C VAL A 233 -0.65 16.09 -14.11
N PRO A 234 -1.71 16.50 -13.38
CA PRO A 234 -2.30 17.83 -13.54
C PRO A 234 -1.27 18.96 -13.37
N TYR A 235 -1.30 19.94 -14.26
CA TYR A 235 -0.39 21.10 -14.21
C TYR A 235 -0.46 21.86 -12.87
N SER A 236 -1.61 21.86 -12.21
CA SER A 236 -1.78 22.48 -10.88
C SER A 236 -1.00 21.75 -9.78
N TRP A 237 -0.75 20.45 -9.90
CA TRP A 237 0.10 19.69 -8.96
C TRP A 237 1.57 20.03 -9.18
N ILE A 238 2.03 20.05 -10.44
CA ILE A 238 3.39 20.47 -10.81
C ILE A 238 3.66 21.86 -10.25
N SER A 239 2.75 22.80 -10.53
CA SER A 239 2.85 24.18 -10.05
C SER A 239 2.87 24.25 -8.53
N LEU A 240 2.04 23.47 -7.82
CA LEU A 240 1.98 23.50 -6.36
C LEU A 240 3.25 22.92 -5.74
N VAL A 241 3.80 21.83 -6.28
CA VAL A 241 5.06 21.24 -5.84
C VAL A 241 6.21 22.24 -6.00
N GLN A 242 6.26 22.96 -7.13
CA GLN A 242 7.25 24.02 -7.35
C GLN A 242 7.08 25.19 -6.36
N VAL A 243 5.85 25.66 -6.14
CA VAL A 243 5.55 26.69 -5.13
C VAL A 243 5.99 26.23 -3.74
N LYS A 244 5.69 24.98 -3.35
CA LYS A 244 6.07 24.42 -2.05
C LYS A 244 7.58 24.31 -1.91
N LYS A 245 8.30 23.86 -2.94
CA LYS A 245 9.77 23.84 -2.97
C LYS A 245 10.33 25.22 -2.65
N GLU A 246 9.96 26.26 -3.41
CA GLU A 246 10.50 27.61 -3.19
C GLU A 246 10.05 28.21 -1.84
N TYR A 247 8.82 27.96 -1.43
CA TYR A 247 8.30 28.38 -0.13
C TYR A 247 9.10 27.80 1.03
N TYR A 248 9.36 26.49 1.05
CA TYR A 248 10.12 25.86 2.15
C TYR A 248 11.61 26.17 2.10
N THR A 249 12.19 26.41 0.92
CA THR A 249 13.55 26.99 0.82
C THR A 249 13.57 28.36 1.48
N GLY A 250 12.61 29.24 1.17
CA GLY A 250 12.52 30.57 1.77
C GLY A 250 12.29 30.49 3.29
N LEU A 251 11.46 29.54 3.75
CA LEU A 251 11.20 29.32 5.16
C LEU A 251 12.46 28.83 5.91
N ALA A 252 13.29 28.00 5.28
CA ALA A 252 14.57 27.59 5.84
C ALA A 252 15.47 28.80 6.10
N HIS A 253 15.66 29.67 5.11
CA HIS A 253 16.45 30.89 5.26
C HIS A 253 15.85 31.83 6.33
N TYR A 254 14.52 31.98 6.38
CA TYR A 254 13.85 32.77 7.42
C TYR A 254 14.12 32.25 8.84
N HIS A 255 14.10 30.92 9.04
CA HIS A 255 14.38 30.31 10.32
C HIS A 255 15.86 30.41 10.72
N VAL A 256 16.79 30.29 9.77
CA VAL A 256 18.22 30.59 10.03
C VAL A 256 18.37 32.02 10.53
N ALA A 257 17.80 32.99 9.84
CA ALA A 257 17.86 34.39 10.26
C ALA A 257 17.24 34.61 11.64
N SER A 258 16.08 33.99 11.91
CA SER A 258 15.43 34.06 13.22
C SER A 258 16.30 33.49 14.35
N GLY A 259 17.09 32.46 14.06
CA GLY A 259 18.06 31.89 15.00
C GLY A 259 19.28 32.79 15.19
N VAL A 260 19.93 33.21 14.12
CA VAL A 260 21.16 34.04 14.18
C VAL A 260 20.90 35.43 14.78
N LEU A 261 19.72 36.00 14.52
CA LEU A 261 19.27 37.28 15.09
C LEU A 261 18.53 37.11 16.43
N HIS A 262 18.49 35.91 17.00
CA HIS A 262 17.79 35.66 18.25
C HIS A 262 18.38 36.50 19.40
N ARG A 263 17.54 36.95 20.33
CA ARG A 263 17.95 37.82 21.45
C ARG A 263 19.05 37.20 22.32
N GLU A 264 19.04 35.88 22.42
CA GLU A 264 20.00 35.10 23.21
C GLU A 264 21.19 34.59 22.38
N ALA A 265 21.32 34.98 21.10
CA ALA A 265 22.39 34.54 20.21
C ALA A 265 23.80 34.98 20.66
N ALA A 266 23.93 35.87 21.65
CA ALA A 266 25.22 36.17 22.27
C ALA A 266 25.68 35.07 23.27
N LYS A 267 24.75 34.24 23.77
CA LYS A 267 24.98 33.22 24.81
C LYS A 267 24.78 31.80 24.28
N MET A 268 25.08 31.56 23.01
CA MET A 268 24.89 30.26 22.36
C MET A 268 25.65 29.15 23.08
N SER A 269 25.00 28.00 23.24
CA SER A 269 25.65 26.79 23.75
C SER A 269 26.73 26.30 22.80
N ALA A 270 27.66 25.47 23.28
CA ALA A 270 28.67 24.85 22.41
C ALA A 270 28.01 24.01 21.29
N ALA A 271 26.96 23.25 21.63
CA ALA A 271 26.21 22.45 20.66
C ALA A 271 25.56 23.33 19.57
N THR A 272 24.98 24.47 19.93
CA THR A 272 24.38 25.38 18.94
C THR A 272 25.43 25.97 17.99
N LYS A 273 26.64 26.27 18.50
CA LYS A 273 27.75 26.75 17.68
C LYS A 273 28.22 25.67 16.70
N ASP A 274 28.29 24.42 17.16
CA ASP A 274 28.59 23.28 16.30
C ASP A 274 27.52 23.12 15.21
N THR A 275 26.23 23.21 15.57
CA THR A 275 25.13 23.19 14.57
C THR A 275 25.27 24.30 13.54
N LEU A 276 25.55 25.54 13.96
CA LEU A 276 25.80 26.66 13.03
C LEU A 276 26.98 26.39 12.09
N GLN A 277 28.07 25.82 12.61
CA GLN A 277 29.28 25.55 11.82
C GLN A 277 29.03 24.62 10.62
N PHE A 278 28.07 23.69 10.76
CA PHE A 278 27.69 22.72 9.72
C PHE A 278 26.30 23.02 9.12
N LEU A 279 25.70 24.17 9.45
CA LEU A 279 24.38 24.55 8.95
C LEU A 279 24.38 24.83 7.46
N HIS A 280 25.52 25.28 6.91
CA HIS A 280 25.62 25.67 5.52
C HIS A 280 26.42 24.65 4.70
N ALA A 281 25.96 24.42 3.48
CA ALA A 281 26.65 23.59 2.49
C ALA A 281 27.95 24.28 1.99
N GLU A 282 28.75 23.58 1.16
CA GLU A 282 29.97 24.16 0.59
C GLU A 282 29.69 25.50 -0.12
N ILE A 283 30.57 26.46 0.15
CA ILE A 283 30.37 27.89 -0.15
C ILE A 283 31.00 28.19 -1.52
N ALA A 284 30.23 28.81 -2.41
CA ALA A 284 30.76 29.33 -3.68
C ALA A 284 31.46 30.68 -3.46
N SER A 285 32.36 31.07 -4.37
CA SER A 285 33.14 32.32 -4.24
C SER A 285 32.31 33.62 -4.25
N THR A 286 31.02 33.54 -4.62
CA THR A 286 30.09 34.67 -4.66
C THR A 286 29.20 34.77 -3.41
N GLN A 287 29.34 33.85 -2.45
CA GLN A 287 28.52 33.79 -1.25
C GLN A 287 29.25 34.35 -0.02
N LEU A 288 28.47 34.73 0.98
CA LEU A 288 28.96 35.10 2.31
C LEU A 288 29.70 33.92 2.97
N ASP A 289 30.99 34.11 3.28
CA ASP A 289 31.80 33.15 4.03
C ASP A 289 31.74 33.41 5.54
N ILE A 290 30.56 33.21 6.13
CA ILE A 290 30.34 33.27 7.58
C ILE A 290 29.71 31.95 8.03
N ARG A 291 30.55 31.02 8.51
CA ARG A 291 30.07 29.75 9.10
C ARG A 291 29.69 29.90 10.56
N LEU A 292 30.52 30.60 11.33
CA LEU A 292 30.25 30.92 12.72
C LEU A 292 30.50 32.42 12.93
N PRO A 293 29.43 33.21 13.14
CA PRO A 293 29.58 34.63 13.42
C PRO A 293 30.41 34.90 14.67
N LYS A 294 31.47 35.70 14.54
CA LYS A 294 32.39 36.05 15.63
C LYS A 294 31.84 37.15 16.54
N ASP A 295 31.09 38.08 15.97
CA ASP A 295 30.55 39.23 16.67
C ASP A 295 29.09 39.52 16.26
N GLU A 296 28.54 40.59 16.83
CA GLU A 296 27.16 41.00 16.51
C GLU A 296 27.02 41.54 15.08
N SER A 297 28.08 42.11 14.52
CA SER A 297 28.08 42.64 13.15
C SER A 297 27.96 41.50 12.13
N GLU A 298 28.80 40.47 12.25
CA GLU A 298 28.76 39.26 11.42
C GLU A 298 27.41 38.52 11.58
N ARG A 299 26.84 38.47 12.79
CA ARG A 299 25.50 37.89 13.01
C ARG A 299 24.43 38.67 12.27
N ARG A 300 24.44 40.00 12.38
CA ARG A 300 23.46 40.87 11.71
C ARG A 300 23.60 40.76 10.20
N LEU A 301 24.82 40.79 9.67
CA LEU A 301 25.09 40.64 8.24
C LEU A 301 24.57 39.30 7.70
N LEU A 302 24.92 38.19 8.36
CA LEU A 302 24.45 36.85 7.99
C LEU A 302 22.91 36.75 8.07
N GLY A 303 22.32 37.24 9.16
CA GLY A 303 20.87 37.26 9.35
C GLY A 303 20.14 38.08 8.29
N ARG A 304 20.66 39.27 7.93
CA ARG A 304 20.10 40.11 6.85
C ARG A 304 20.21 39.44 5.49
N ALA A 305 21.34 38.80 5.18
CA ALA A 305 21.51 38.05 3.94
C ALA A 305 20.47 36.92 3.81
N HIS A 306 20.26 36.14 4.87
CA HIS A 306 19.22 35.11 4.91
C HIS A 306 17.80 35.67 4.80
N LEU A 307 17.49 36.81 5.45
CA LEU A 307 16.17 37.46 5.31
C LEU A 307 15.92 37.97 3.88
N ARG A 308 16.94 38.53 3.23
CA ARG A 308 16.87 38.95 1.84
C ARG A 308 16.61 37.78 0.90
N GLU A 309 17.35 36.68 1.06
CA GLU A 309 17.14 35.46 0.26
C GLU A 309 15.75 34.87 0.50
N ALA A 310 15.29 34.85 1.76
CA ALA A 310 13.93 34.45 2.07
C ALA A 310 12.93 35.33 1.30
N LEU A 311 13.06 36.66 1.30
CA LEU A 311 12.15 37.55 0.56
C LEU A 311 12.10 37.21 -0.94
N VAL A 312 13.27 37.06 -1.58
CA VAL A 312 13.36 36.71 -3.01
C VAL A 312 12.63 35.39 -3.30
N LEU A 313 12.85 34.36 -2.48
CA LEU A 313 12.19 33.05 -2.63
C LEU A 313 10.67 33.14 -2.39
N HIS A 314 10.22 33.97 -1.44
CA HIS A 314 8.80 34.20 -1.19
C HIS A 314 8.13 35.00 -2.32
N GLU A 315 8.83 35.92 -2.97
CA GLU A 315 8.35 36.61 -4.17
C GLU A 315 8.25 35.64 -5.35
N GLU A 316 9.25 34.77 -5.52
CA GLU A 316 9.26 33.76 -6.58
C GLU A 316 8.12 32.74 -6.40
N CYS A 317 7.89 32.24 -5.19
CA CYS A 317 6.77 31.33 -4.96
C CYS A 317 5.41 32.00 -5.21
N GLN A 318 5.28 33.30 -4.90
CA GLN A 318 4.09 34.08 -5.28
C GLN A 318 3.96 34.26 -6.80
N ARG A 319 5.08 34.44 -7.52
CA ARG A 319 5.10 34.52 -8.99
C ARG A 319 4.63 33.21 -9.60
N LEU A 320 5.22 32.08 -9.21
CA LEU A 320 4.82 30.73 -9.63
C LEU A 320 3.33 30.46 -9.36
N HIS A 321 2.86 30.80 -8.16
CA HIS A 321 1.44 30.72 -7.80
C HIS A 321 0.54 31.53 -8.75
N ARG A 322 0.94 32.75 -9.15
CA ARG A 322 0.17 33.60 -10.08
C ARG A 322 0.13 33.04 -11.50
N MET A 323 1.14 32.27 -11.92
CA MET A 323 1.19 31.66 -13.25
C MET A 323 0.17 30.53 -13.43
N CYS A 324 -0.19 29.82 -12.35
CA CYS A 324 -1.19 28.76 -12.41
C CYS A 324 -2.61 29.27 -12.11
N ARG A 325 -3.53 29.18 -13.08
CA ARG A 325 -4.92 29.64 -12.94
C ARG A 325 -5.67 28.95 -11.80
N GLU A 326 -5.49 27.65 -11.63
CA GLU A 326 -6.17 26.87 -10.58
C GLU A 326 -5.67 27.25 -9.19
N LEU A 327 -4.36 27.48 -9.03
CA LEU A 327 -3.77 27.87 -7.74
C LEU A 327 -4.18 29.29 -7.33
N ARG A 328 -4.29 30.23 -8.28
CA ARG A 328 -4.80 31.60 -8.01
C ARG A 328 -6.16 31.61 -7.33
N GLY A 329 -7.01 30.62 -7.58
CA GLY A 329 -8.32 30.49 -6.95
C GLY A 329 -8.29 29.99 -5.50
N LYS A 330 -7.13 29.51 -5.00
CA LYS A 330 -6.99 28.94 -3.66
C LYS A 330 -6.63 30.03 -2.65
N GLN A 331 -7.66 30.58 -2.00
CA GLN A 331 -7.51 31.66 -1.01
C GLN A 331 -6.56 31.30 0.14
N ALA A 332 -6.62 30.06 0.64
CA ALA A 332 -5.75 29.59 1.71
C ALA A 332 -4.26 29.67 1.31
N LEU A 333 -3.92 29.18 0.11
CA LEU A 333 -2.55 29.27 -0.42
C LEU A 333 -2.12 30.73 -0.57
N THR A 334 -2.96 31.57 -1.17
CA THR A 334 -2.67 33.01 -1.31
C THR A 334 -2.39 33.68 0.04
N ALA A 335 -3.16 33.36 1.07
CA ALA A 335 -2.97 33.91 2.42
C ALA A 335 -1.67 33.42 3.07
N VAL A 336 -1.33 32.13 2.94
CA VAL A 336 -0.06 31.57 3.45
C VAL A 336 1.15 32.26 2.82
N LEU A 337 1.19 32.37 1.48
CA LEU A 337 2.31 32.98 0.78
C LEU A 337 2.45 34.48 1.08
N ARG A 338 1.33 35.19 1.25
CA ARG A 338 1.35 36.62 1.63
C ARG A 338 1.82 36.81 3.07
N ASN A 339 1.36 35.98 4.00
CA ASN A 339 1.73 36.07 5.41
C ASN A 339 3.22 35.79 5.61
N ALA A 340 3.76 34.77 4.93
CA ALA A 340 5.17 34.45 5.03
C ALA A 340 6.06 35.57 4.46
N HIS A 341 5.73 36.09 3.28
CA HIS A 341 6.41 37.28 2.72
C HIS A 341 6.33 38.49 3.65
N LYS A 342 5.14 38.81 4.17
CA LYS A 342 4.94 39.94 5.10
C LYS A 342 5.79 39.77 6.36
N THR A 343 5.85 38.57 6.91
CA THR A 343 6.61 38.27 8.14
C THR A 343 8.11 38.41 7.89
N ALA A 344 8.61 37.88 6.77
CA ALA A 344 10.01 38.05 6.37
C ALA A 344 10.37 39.52 6.13
N LEU A 345 9.48 40.29 5.49
CA LEU A 345 9.69 41.71 5.21
C LEU A 345 9.75 42.53 6.50
N GLN A 346 8.84 42.29 7.43
CA GLN A 346 8.85 42.94 8.74
C GLN A 346 10.14 42.63 9.50
N ALA A 347 10.59 41.38 9.48
CA ALA A 347 11.86 40.99 10.10
C ALA A 347 13.06 41.67 9.41
N TYR A 348 13.06 41.79 8.08
CA TYR A 348 14.11 42.45 7.33
C TYR A 348 14.20 43.95 7.66
N THR A 349 13.09 44.68 7.57
CA THR A 349 13.04 46.13 7.85
C THR A 349 13.37 46.46 9.31
N ASN A 350 12.98 45.62 10.27
CA ASN A 350 13.35 45.82 11.68
C ASN A 350 14.86 45.69 11.95
N ASN A 351 15.62 45.13 11.00
CA ASN A 351 17.07 44.96 11.09
C ASN A 351 17.82 45.84 10.06
N GLU A 352 17.16 46.82 9.44
CA GLU A 352 17.82 47.84 8.60
C GLU A 352 18.44 48.93 9.48
N ASN A 353 19.71 49.26 9.22
CA ASN A 353 20.38 50.45 9.77
C ASN A 353 20.69 51.43 8.62
N GLU A 354 20.55 52.73 8.86
CA GLU A 354 20.73 53.80 7.86
C GLU A 354 22.17 53.89 7.29
N ASP A 355 23.16 53.28 7.95
CA ASP A 355 24.58 53.30 7.58
C ASP A 355 25.04 52.09 6.76
N ASP A 356 24.17 51.10 6.48
CA ASP A 356 24.54 49.88 5.74
C ASP A 356 24.52 50.11 4.21
N PHE A 357 25.56 50.78 3.70
CA PHE A 357 25.82 50.94 2.25
C PHE A 357 26.60 49.77 1.63
N SER A 358 26.83 48.69 2.38
CA SER A 358 27.55 47.51 1.88
C SER A 358 26.65 46.61 1.03
N ASP A 359 27.15 46.18 -0.13
CA ASP A 359 26.51 45.13 -0.93
C ASP A 359 26.38 43.84 -0.10
N VAL A 360 25.15 43.52 0.30
CA VAL A 360 24.86 42.26 0.99
C VAL A 360 25.06 41.12 -0.02
N LEU A 361 26.12 40.34 0.17
CA LEU A 361 26.39 39.12 -0.61
C LEU A 361 25.28 38.09 -0.40
N ASP A 362 25.19 37.12 -1.30
CA ASP A 362 24.21 36.03 -1.19
C ASP A 362 24.54 35.14 0.01
N PRO A 363 23.55 34.74 0.83
CA PRO A 363 23.81 33.84 1.93
C PRO A 363 24.18 32.43 1.39
N PRO A 364 24.98 31.67 2.15
CA PRO A 364 25.26 30.28 1.79
C PRO A 364 23.99 29.41 1.94
N ARG A 365 23.94 28.32 1.17
CA ARG A 365 22.78 27.40 1.13
C ARG A 365 22.63 26.68 2.47
N VAL A 366 21.41 26.63 2.99
CA VAL A 366 21.09 25.84 4.20
C VAL A 366 21.19 24.35 3.90
N GLN A 367 21.99 23.64 4.68
CA GLN A 367 22.17 22.19 4.61
C GLN A 367 20.94 21.50 5.18
N ALA A 368 20.30 20.66 4.37
CA ALA A 368 19.19 19.83 4.81
C ALA A 368 19.64 18.81 5.86
N ALA A 369 18.88 18.72 6.95
CA ALA A 369 19.00 17.68 7.95
C ALA A 369 17.63 17.40 8.55
N THR A 370 17.42 16.19 9.05
CA THR A 370 16.14 15.80 9.64
C THR A 370 16.37 14.95 10.89
N LYS A 371 15.60 15.24 11.94
CA LYS A 371 15.50 14.45 13.19
C LYS A 371 14.36 13.44 13.12
N PHE A 372 13.50 13.54 12.10
CA PHE A 372 12.38 12.64 11.91
C PHE A 372 12.74 11.44 11.03
N GLN A 373 12.41 10.24 11.50
CA GLN A 373 12.43 9.03 10.68
C GLN A 373 11.00 8.63 10.32
N LEU A 374 10.71 8.59 9.01
CA LEU A 374 9.44 8.09 8.51
C LEU A 374 9.50 6.60 8.26
N ALA A 375 8.47 5.88 8.70
CA ALA A 375 8.26 4.47 8.39
C ALA A 375 6.93 4.31 7.63
N LEU A 376 6.98 3.64 6.49
CA LEU A 376 5.76 3.32 5.73
C LEU A 376 4.89 2.36 6.54
N THR A 377 3.57 2.60 6.52
CA THR A 377 2.60 1.67 7.12
C THR A 377 1.95 0.86 6.00
N PRO A 378 2.37 -0.41 5.77
CA PRO A 378 1.78 -1.24 4.73
C PRO A 378 0.31 -1.59 5.06
N PRO A 379 -0.48 -2.01 4.05
CA PRO A 379 -1.84 -2.47 4.28
C PRO A 379 -1.87 -3.72 5.17
N ASP A 380 -2.62 -3.67 6.28
CA ASP A 380 -2.84 -4.82 7.17
C ASP A 380 -4.09 -5.60 6.75
N PHE A 381 -3.88 -6.63 5.92
CA PHE A 381 -4.95 -7.51 5.46
C PHE A 381 -5.55 -8.38 6.58
N ALA A 382 -4.81 -8.62 7.66
CA ALA A 382 -5.23 -9.49 8.75
C ALA A 382 -6.21 -8.80 9.70
N GLN A 383 -6.23 -7.45 9.73
CA GLN A 383 -7.17 -6.66 10.52
C GLN A 383 -8.63 -6.88 10.08
N TYR A 384 -8.87 -7.12 8.79
CA TYR A 384 -10.21 -7.19 8.20
C TYR A 384 -10.51 -8.58 7.64
N ARG A 385 -10.43 -9.61 8.48
CA ARG A 385 -10.69 -11.00 8.05
C ARG A 385 -12.12 -11.15 7.54
N VAL A 386 -12.26 -11.93 6.48
CA VAL A 386 -13.56 -12.29 5.91
C VAL A 386 -13.70 -13.79 5.86
N ASN A 387 -14.93 -14.26 6.01
CA ASN A 387 -15.27 -15.66 5.80
C ASN A 387 -15.49 -15.91 4.31
N ASP A 388 -15.08 -17.07 3.84
CA ASP A 388 -15.33 -17.52 2.48
C ASP A 388 -16.84 -17.71 2.25
N LEU A 389 -17.44 -16.85 1.43
CA LEU A 389 -18.88 -16.90 1.11
C LEU A 389 -19.27 -18.23 0.46
N PHE A 390 -18.34 -18.86 -0.24
CA PHE A 390 -18.56 -20.09 -0.99
C PHE A 390 -17.94 -21.31 -0.30
N ARG A 391 -17.77 -21.25 1.03
CA ARG A 391 -17.17 -22.31 1.84
C ARG A 391 -17.84 -23.67 1.61
N ALA A 392 -19.15 -23.70 1.36
CA ALA A 392 -19.91 -24.93 1.14
C ALA A 392 -19.47 -25.74 -0.08
N LEU A 393 -18.80 -25.14 -1.08
CA LEU A 393 -18.17 -25.85 -2.20
C LEU A 393 -17.00 -26.75 -1.77
N GLY A 394 -16.54 -26.62 -0.53
CA GLY A 394 -15.52 -27.49 0.06
C GLY A 394 -14.19 -26.79 0.33
N PRO A 395 -13.23 -27.52 0.92
CA PRO A 395 -11.88 -27.03 1.22
C PRO A 395 -11.16 -26.47 -0.01
N ILE A 396 -10.80 -25.19 0.02
CA ILE A 396 -10.18 -24.46 -1.10
C ILE A 396 -8.84 -25.06 -1.57
N ALA A 397 -8.19 -25.83 -0.71
CA ALA A 397 -6.96 -26.53 -1.07
C ALA A 397 -7.20 -27.67 -2.07
N ILE A 398 -8.45 -28.16 -2.19
CA ILE A 398 -8.87 -29.29 -3.02
C ILE A 398 -9.93 -28.84 -4.03
N PHE A 399 -11.02 -28.22 -3.55
CA PHE A 399 -12.14 -27.75 -4.35
C PHE A 399 -11.90 -26.29 -4.75
N SER A 400 -11.14 -26.11 -5.82
CA SER A 400 -10.77 -24.81 -6.37
C SER A 400 -10.81 -24.86 -7.90
N ALA A 401 -10.91 -23.70 -8.53
CA ALA A 401 -10.89 -23.57 -9.98
C ALA A 401 -9.58 -24.09 -10.61
N LYS A 402 -8.47 -24.13 -9.86
CA LYS A 402 -7.17 -24.59 -10.39
C LYS A 402 -7.03 -26.10 -10.45
N ARG A 403 -7.95 -26.85 -9.86
CA ARG A 403 -7.87 -28.31 -9.71
C ARG A 403 -9.02 -28.97 -10.41
N HIS A 404 -8.78 -30.18 -10.89
CA HIS A 404 -9.77 -30.95 -11.63
C HIS A 404 -10.04 -32.29 -10.94
N TRP A 405 -11.31 -32.66 -10.91
CA TRP A 405 -11.79 -33.95 -10.42
C TRP A 405 -12.91 -34.44 -11.32
N THR A 406 -13.21 -35.74 -11.26
CA THR A 406 -14.30 -36.33 -12.03
C THR A 406 -15.65 -35.84 -11.53
N ALA A 407 -16.68 -35.89 -12.39
CA ALA A 407 -18.06 -35.74 -11.96
C ALA A 407 -18.38 -36.70 -10.77
N PRO A 408 -19.20 -36.28 -9.80
CA PRO A 408 -19.51 -37.09 -8.64
C PRO A 408 -20.16 -38.43 -9.01
N ARG A 409 -19.64 -39.51 -8.43
CA ARG A 409 -20.14 -40.88 -8.61
C ARG A 409 -20.89 -41.30 -7.36
N LEU A 410 -22.14 -41.74 -7.54
CA LEU A 410 -22.93 -42.35 -6.47
C LEU A 410 -22.62 -43.85 -6.41
N VAL A 411 -22.12 -44.30 -5.27
CA VAL A 411 -21.81 -45.71 -5.01
C VAL A 411 -22.70 -46.20 -3.88
N GLN A 412 -23.47 -47.24 -4.14
CA GLN A 412 -24.32 -47.89 -3.15
C GLN A 412 -23.78 -49.28 -2.85
N LEU A 413 -23.41 -49.51 -1.59
CA LEU A 413 -22.87 -50.76 -1.11
C LEU A 413 -23.87 -51.40 -0.15
N HIS A 414 -24.13 -52.69 -0.34
CA HIS A 414 -24.98 -53.48 0.54
C HIS A 414 -24.22 -54.69 1.04
N ARG A 415 -23.99 -54.76 2.36
CA ARG A 415 -23.32 -55.91 2.96
C ARG A 415 -24.31 -57.06 3.14
N GLY A 416 -23.88 -58.28 2.81
CA GLY A 416 -24.61 -59.51 3.10
C GLY A 416 -24.35 -59.98 4.53
N ARG A 417 -25.05 -61.05 4.96
CA ARG A 417 -24.94 -61.61 6.33
C ARG A 417 -23.55 -62.17 6.70
N THR A 418 -22.64 -62.29 5.74
CA THR A 418 -21.34 -62.97 5.88
C THR A 418 -20.14 -62.04 5.64
N SER A 419 -20.33 -60.74 5.43
CA SER A 419 -19.24 -59.77 5.19
C SER A 419 -19.06 -58.86 6.41
N ASP A 420 -17.83 -58.81 6.94
CA ASP A 420 -17.49 -58.01 8.13
C ASP A 420 -17.32 -56.51 7.81
N GLY A 421 -17.19 -56.14 6.53
CA GLY A 421 -17.04 -54.76 6.09
C GLY A 421 -17.23 -54.55 4.59
N PHE A 422 -17.16 -53.29 4.17
CA PHE A 422 -17.32 -52.89 2.78
C PHE A 422 -16.04 -53.10 1.93
N GLY A 423 -14.89 -53.37 2.55
CA GLY A 423 -13.62 -53.69 1.89
C GLY A 423 -12.84 -52.47 1.35
N PHE A 424 -12.89 -51.35 2.07
CA PHE A 424 -12.02 -50.20 1.83
C PHE A 424 -11.60 -49.57 3.16
N SER A 425 -10.48 -48.85 3.14
CA SER A 425 -10.03 -48.02 4.27
C SER A 425 -9.97 -46.55 3.87
N VAL A 426 -10.08 -45.67 4.85
CA VAL A 426 -10.07 -44.22 4.66
C VAL A 426 -8.92 -43.57 5.42
N ARG A 427 -8.45 -42.42 4.93
CA ARG A 427 -7.40 -41.61 5.56
C ARG A 427 -7.62 -40.13 5.30
N GLY A 428 -6.82 -39.30 5.97
CA GLY A 428 -6.92 -37.86 5.83
C GLY A 428 -8.15 -37.31 6.55
N ASP A 429 -8.39 -36.03 6.32
CA ASP A 429 -9.40 -35.18 6.94
C ASP A 429 -9.92 -34.23 5.84
N ALA A 430 -11.01 -33.49 6.05
CA ALA A 430 -11.58 -32.42 5.19
C ALA A 430 -10.86 -32.15 3.84
N PRO A 431 -11.12 -32.94 2.78
CA PRO A 431 -12.00 -34.12 2.72
C PRO A 431 -11.28 -35.46 2.97
N VAL A 432 -12.01 -36.40 3.59
CA VAL A 432 -11.52 -37.77 3.80
C VAL A 432 -11.35 -38.51 2.47
N ILE A 433 -10.27 -39.29 2.37
CA ILE A 433 -9.80 -39.95 1.15
C ILE A 433 -9.88 -41.48 1.31
N VAL A 434 -10.28 -42.20 0.27
CA VAL A 434 -10.14 -43.66 0.20
C VAL A 434 -8.66 -44.02 0.08
N ALA A 435 -8.14 -44.70 1.09
CA ALA A 435 -6.73 -45.04 1.18
C ALA A 435 -6.39 -46.33 0.41
N ILE A 436 -7.18 -47.38 0.63
CA ILE A 436 -6.98 -48.72 0.09
C ILE A 436 -8.35 -49.28 -0.29
N VAL A 437 -8.42 -49.96 -1.42
CA VAL A 437 -9.57 -50.78 -1.82
C VAL A 437 -9.13 -52.23 -1.89
N GLU A 438 -9.79 -53.12 -1.14
CA GLU A 438 -9.43 -54.53 -1.07
C GLU A 438 -9.83 -55.25 -2.38
N PRO A 439 -8.98 -56.10 -2.95
CA PRO A 439 -9.32 -56.87 -4.15
C PRO A 439 -10.51 -57.82 -3.92
N ASN A 440 -11.39 -57.93 -4.90
CA ASN A 440 -12.63 -58.69 -4.88
C ASN A 440 -13.60 -58.28 -3.75
N SER A 441 -13.55 -57.02 -3.32
CA SER A 441 -14.43 -56.49 -2.28
C SER A 441 -15.70 -55.82 -2.84
N LEU A 442 -16.69 -55.60 -1.96
CA LEU A 442 -17.89 -54.81 -2.31
C LEU A 442 -17.52 -53.41 -2.79
N ALA A 443 -16.52 -52.78 -2.18
CA ALA A 443 -16.04 -51.46 -2.59
C ALA A 443 -15.45 -51.48 -4.01
N GLU A 444 -14.63 -52.47 -4.35
CA GLU A 444 -14.08 -52.59 -5.71
C GLU A 444 -15.19 -52.81 -6.74
N PHE A 445 -16.11 -53.76 -6.49
CA PHE A 445 -17.25 -54.02 -7.38
C PHE A 445 -18.23 -52.85 -7.47
N GLY A 446 -18.37 -52.06 -6.40
CA GLY A 446 -19.14 -50.82 -6.37
C GLY A 446 -18.45 -49.65 -7.07
N GLY A 447 -17.21 -49.82 -7.52
CA GLY A 447 -16.45 -48.80 -8.26
C GLY A 447 -15.76 -47.77 -7.38
N VAL A 448 -15.59 -48.02 -6.09
CA VAL A 448 -14.74 -47.20 -5.22
C VAL A 448 -13.28 -47.34 -5.69
N LYS A 449 -12.55 -46.22 -5.76
CA LYS A 449 -11.14 -46.20 -6.19
C LYS A 449 -10.25 -45.63 -5.10
N GLU A 450 -9.02 -46.14 -5.02
CA GLU A 450 -7.98 -45.52 -4.20
C GLU A 450 -7.74 -44.08 -4.64
N GLY A 451 -7.67 -43.17 -3.67
CA GLY A 451 -7.54 -41.73 -3.92
C GLY A 451 -8.85 -40.98 -4.13
N ASP A 452 -10.01 -41.66 -4.13
CA ASP A 452 -11.31 -40.99 -4.17
C ASP A 452 -11.50 -40.11 -2.92
N PHE A 453 -11.99 -38.88 -3.12
CA PHE A 453 -12.50 -38.04 -2.04
C PHE A 453 -13.95 -38.40 -1.75
N ILE A 454 -14.27 -38.59 -0.47
CA ILE A 454 -15.63 -38.79 0.00
C ILE A 454 -16.26 -37.41 0.21
N VAL A 455 -17.26 -37.07 -0.61
CA VAL A 455 -17.91 -35.75 -0.56
C VAL A 455 -19.27 -35.78 0.11
N ALA A 456 -19.99 -36.90 0.08
CA ALA A 456 -21.19 -37.10 0.87
C ALA A 456 -21.34 -38.57 1.30
N ILE A 457 -22.01 -38.78 2.43
CA ILE A 457 -22.43 -40.09 2.93
C ILE A 457 -23.94 -40.02 3.17
N SER A 458 -24.68 -40.89 2.48
CA SER A 458 -26.14 -40.75 2.35
C SER A 458 -26.47 -39.34 1.85
N ASP A 459 -27.27 -38.57 2.60
CA ASP A 459 -27.65 -37.20 2.24
C ASP A 459 -26.81 -36.13 2.94
N LYS A 460 -25.78 -36.51 3.72
CA LYS A 460 -24.94 -35.57 4.46
C LYS A 460 -23.66 -35.24 3.68
N ASP A 461 -23.44 -33.97 3.37
CA ASP A 461 -22.16 -33.47 2.88
C ASP A 461 -21.07 -33.66 3.96
N VAL A 462 -19.93 -34.22 3.55
CA VAL A 462 -18.80 -34.51 4.43
C VAL A 462 -17.48 -33.89 3.96
N LYS A 463 -17.52 -32.92 3.04
CA LYS A 463 -16.31 -32.29 2.48
C LYS A 463 -15.44 -31.63 3.56
N TRP A 464 -16.06 -31.20 4.66
CA TRP A 464 -15.41 -30.56 5.82
C TRP A 464 -15.41 -31.43 7.09
N SER A 465 -15.97 -32.63 7.04
CA SER A 465 -16.06 -33.50 8.21
C SER A 465 -14.71 -34.11 8.56
N SER A 466 -14.52 -34.36 9.85
CA SER A 466 -13.30 -35.02 10.34
C SER A 466 -13.22 -36.48 9.93
N HIS A 467 -12.01 -37.05 10.01
CA HIS A 467 -11.81 -38.50 9.84
C HIS A 467 -12.78 -39.31 10.71
N ASP A 468 -12.84 -38.98 12.01
CA ASP A 468 -13.64 -39.71 12.99
C ASP A 468 -15.14 -39.58 12.72
N GLU A 469 -15.59 -38.39 12.30
CA GLU A 469 -16.99 -38.16 11.92
C GLU A 469 -17.37 -38.99 10.70
N VAL A 470 -16.53 -39.02 9.67
CA VAL A 470 -16.74 -39.83 8.47
C VAL A 470 -16.77 -41.32 8.82
N VAL A 471 -15.81 -41.82 9.61
CA VAL A 471 -15.79 -43.21 10.06
C VAL A 471 -17.04 -43.56 10.86
N THR A 472 -17.50 -42.63 11.72
CA THR A 472 -18.73 -42.81 12.49
C THR A 472 -19.96 -42.89 11.59
N LEU A 473 -20.06 -42.03 10.58
CA LEU A 473 -21.15 -42.08 9.60
C LEU A 473 -21.16 -43.39 8.81
N ILE A 474 -19.99 -43.88 8.38
CA ILE A 474 -19.85 -45.17 7.68
C ILE A 474 -20.31 -46.32 8.58
N LYS A 475 -19.90 -46.34 9.85
CA LYS A 475 -20.31 -47.38 10.81
C LYS A 475 -21.81 -47.33 11.10
N ASN A 476 -22.38 -46.14 11.21
CA ASN A 476 -23.79 -45.94 11.50
C ASN A 476 -24.72 -46.25 10.31
N ALA A 477 -24.19 -46.32 9.09
CA ALA A 477 -24.95 -46.70 7.91
C ALA A 477 -25.44 -48.16 7.95
N GLY A 478 -24.88 -48.99 8.84
CA GLY A 478 -25.32 -50.38 9.02
C GLY A 478 -25.06 -51.22 7.78
N ASP A 479 -26.11 -51.83 7.23
CA ASP A 479 -25.99 -52.77 6.10
C ASP A 479 -25.94 -52.09 4.73
N SER A 480 -26.39 -50.83 4.63
CA SER A 480 -26.50 -50.09 3.37
C SER A 480 -25.75 -48.77 3.47
N LEU A 481 -24.73 -48.61 2.64
CA LEU A 481 -23.89 -47.42 2.60
C LEU A 481 -24.00 -46.75 1.24
N SER A 482 -24.43 -45.50 1.23
CA SER A 482 -24.43 -44.64 0.04
C SER A 482 -23.30 -43.63 0.13
N LEU A 483 -22.42 -43.61 -0.85
CA LEU A 483 -21.27 -42.70 -0.93
C LEU A 483 -21.37 -41.86 -2.20
N LYS A 484 -21.14 -40.56 -2.08
CA LYS A 484 -20.84 -39.69 -3.23
C LYS A 484 -19.34 -39.43 -3.25
N LEU A 485 -18.69 -39.84 -4.34
CA LEU A 485 -17.24 -39.84 -4.49
C LEU A 485 -16.80 -38.99 -5.69
N VAL A 486 -15.66 -38.30 -5.57
CA VAL A 486 -14.98 -37.64 -6.71
C VAL A 486 -13.53 -38.09 -6.77
N THR A 487 -13.02 -38.34 -7.97
CA THR A 487 -11.65 -38.76 -8.20
C THR A 487 -10.81 -37.57 -8.67
N PRO A 488 -9.76 -37.14 -7.96
CA PRO A 488 -8.86 -36.11 -8.46
C PRO A 488 -8.19 -36.55 -9.78
N MET A 489 -8.20 -35.67 -10.77
CA MET A 489 -7.62 -35.92 -12.10
C MET A 489 -6.17 -35.44 -12.20
N ASP A 490 -5.73 -34.61 -11.26
CA ASP A 490 -4.35 -34.12 -11.21
C ASP A 490 -3.38 -35.24 -10.80
N ARG A 491 -2.38 -35.50 -11.66
CA ARG A 491 -1.40 -36.60 -11.57
C ARG A 491 -0.60 -36.69 -10.26
N ASN A 492 -0.63 -35.65 -9.42
CA ASN A 492 0.16 -35.53 -8.20
C ASN A 492 -0.51 -36.13 -6.95
N TYR A 493 -1.81 -36.44 -6.97
CA TYR A 493 -2.53 -36.95 -5.79
C TYR A 493 -2.38 -38.45 -5.53
N LEU A 494 -2.05 -39.22 -6.56
CA LEU A 494 -1.99 -40.69 -6.50
C LEU A 494 -0.66 -41.24 -5.96
N LYS A 495 0.31 -40.39 -5.59
CA LYS A 495 1.57 -40.86 -5.00
C LYS A 495 1.45 -40.94 -3.47
N PRO A 496 1.62 -42.13 -2.85
CA PRO A 496 1.79 -42.21 -1.42
C PRO A 496 3.07 -41.46 -1.04
N THR A 497 2.97 -40.52 -0.10
CA THR A 497 4.09 -39.80 0.48
C THR A 497 5.01 -40.80 1.19
N LYS A 498 6.05 -41.29 0.49
CA LYS A 498 7.22 -41.85 1.17
C LYS A 498 7.89 -40.68 1.90
N SER A 499 8.08 -40.87 3.21
CA SER A 499 8.81 -40.00 4.11
C SER A 499 10.03 -39.34 3.46
N ALA A 500 10.01 -38.01 3.30
CA ALA A 500 11.18 -37.23 2.93
C ALA A 500 11.29 -36.04 3.88
N LYS A 501 12.35 -36.06 4.68
CA LYS A 501 12.85 -34.94 5.46
C LYS A 501 13.21 -33.78 4.50
N GLY A 502 12.75 -32.58 4.83
CA GLY A 502 13.43 -31.33 4.51
C GLY A 502 13.21 -30.68 3.14
N SER A 503 13.04 -29.36 3.21
CA SER A 503 13.23 -28.35 2.14
C SER A 503 11.97 -27.94 1.35
N ILE A 504 11.32 -26.88 1.85
CA ILE A 504 10.35 -26.08 1.09
C ILE A 504 11.16 -25.10 0.21
N SER A 505 11.10 -25.26 -1.10
CA SER A 505 11.50 -24.23 -2.07
C SER A 505 10.27 -23.82 -2.88
N THR A 506 9.82 -22.59 -2.66
CA THR A 506 8.78 -21.90 -3.42
C THR A 506 9.39 -21.23 -4.64
N HIS A 507 9.26 -21.83 -5.82
CA HIS A 507 9.41 -21.14 -7.10
C HIS A 507 8.38 -21.68 -8.08
N SER A 508 7.42 -20.84 -8.47
CA SER A 508 6.60 -21.03 -9.66
C SER A 508 6.79 -19.80 -10.56
N SER A 509 7.74 -19.90 -11.48
CA SER A 509 7.90 -18.98 -12.61
C SER A 509 7.07 -19.51 -13.79
N SER A 510 6.17 -18.67 -14.29
CA SER A 510 5.43 -18.89 -15.53
C SER A 510 6.25 -18.36 -16.70
N SER A 511 6.75 -19.23 -17.57
CA SER A 511 7.38 -18.86 -18.85
C SER A 511 6.44 -19.18 -20.01
N GLY A 512 5.97 -18.13 -20.69
CA GLY A 512 5.32 -18.21 -22.00
C GLY A 512 6.35 -18.28 -23.12
N VAL A 513 6.07 -19.13 -24.10
CA VAL A 513 6.86 -19.40 -25.30
C VAL A 513 6.55 -18.39 -26.41
N SER A 514 7.57 -17.91 -27.12
CA SER A 514 7.45 -17.33 -28.46
C SER A 514 8.77 -17.48 -29.22
N SER A 515 8.66 -17.90 -30.48
CA SER A 515 9.71 -18.33 -31.41
C SER A 515 10.25 -17.19 -32.29
N GLY A 516 11.55 -17.19 -32.60
CA GLY A 516 12.08 -16.47 -33.79
C GLY A 516 13.56 -16.02 -33.77
N MET A 517 14.45 -16.88 -34.28
CA MET A 517 15.67 -16.61 -35.10
C MET A 517 16.92 -15.85 -34.55
N SER A 518 17.98 -16.66 -34.33
CA SER A 518 19.41 -16.62 -34.77
C SER A 518 20.36 -15.38 -34.72
N SER A 519 21.31 -15.42 -33.76
CA SER A 519 22.81 -15.26 -33.85
C SER A 519 23.52 -13.90 -34.16
N PRO A 520 24.82 -13.69 -33.78
CA PRO A 520 25.57 -14.16 -32.59
C PRO A 520 26.57 -13.15 -31.93
N SER A 521 27.07 -13.54 -30.73
CA SER A 521 28.41 -13.32 -30.12
C SER A 521 28.87 -11.96 -29.57
N GLY A 522 29.23 -11.93 -28.26
CA GLY A 522 30.33 -11.08 -27.74
C GLY A 522 30.29 -10.59 -26.26
N SER A 523 30.86 -11.39 -25.35
CA SER A 523 31.74 -10.99 -24.22
C SER A 523 31.24 -10.37 -22.88
N MET A 524 31.35 -11.21 -21.83
CA MET A 524 32.03 -11.08 -20.51
C MET A 524 31.63 -10.07 -19.40
N ALA A 525 31.36 -10.69 -18.22
CA ALA A 525 31.72 -10.30 -16.82
C ALA A 525 31.00 -9.08 -16.18
N GLN A 526 30.62 -9.04 -14.90
CA GLN A 526 31.07 -9.76 -13.69
C GLN A 526 30.01 -9.65 -12.56
N HIS A 527 29.84 -10.74 -11.81
CA HIS A 527 28.97 -10.88 -10.63
C HIS A 527 29.58 -10.21 -9.38
N ASN A 528 28.75 -9.60 -8.51
CA ASN A 528 29.09 -9.49 -7.09
C ASN A 528 27.86 -9.80 -6.20
N ASN A 529 28.08 -10.63 -5.18
CA ASN A 529 27.08 -11.44 -4.47
C ASN A 529 27.00 -10.97 -3.00
N SER A 530 25.86 -10.48 -2.54
CA SER A 530 25.62 -10.23 -1.11
C SER A 530 24.37 -10.99 -0.63
N LYS A 531 24.59 -11.79 0.42
CA LYS A 531 23.68 -12.82 0.96
C LYS A 531 22.50 -12.17 1.70
N ARG A 532 21.26 -12.50 1.30
CA ARG A 532 20.03 -12.20 2.06
C ARG A 532 19.79 -13.27 3.14
N LEU A 533 19.50 -12.80 4.36
CA LEU A 533 19.03 -13.61 5.49
C LEU A 533 17.53 -13.93 5.27
N ASN A 534 17.17 -15.22 5.29
CA ASN A 534 15.80 -15.70 5.10
C ASN A 534 15.06 -15.77 6.45
N TRP A 535 13.97 -15.02 6.59
CA TRP A 535 13.05 -15.08 7.75
C TRP A 535 11.72 -15.72 7.31
N ASN A 536 11.17 -16.65 8.10
CA ASN A 536 10.03 -17.50 7.75
C ASN A 536 8.88 -17.28 8.76
N PRO A 537 7.64 -16.94 8.35
CA PRO A 537 6.63 -16.34 9.25
C PRO A 537 5.61 -17.31 9.87
N PHE A 538 5.93 -18.59 10.04
CA PHE A 538 5.04 -19.54 10.74
C PHE A 538 5.75 -20.21 11.91
N LYS A 539 5.83 -19.48 13.02
CA LYS A 539 6.02 -20.08 14.34
C LYS A 539 5.03 -19.46 15.32
N ARG A 540 4.06 -20.27 15.75
CA ARG A 540 3.12 -19.92 16.83
C ARG A 540 3.94 -19.70 18.11
N HIS A 541 3.86 -18.51 18.69
CA HIS A 541 4.07 -18.31 20.11
C HIS A 541 2.72 -17.91 20.72
N SER A 542 2.24 -18.77 21.62
CA SER A 542 1.15 -18.49 22.53
C SER A 542 1.64 -17.53 23.62
N SER A 543 0.99 -16.38 23.76
CA SER A 543 0.92 -15.64 25.02
C SER A 543 -0.23 -14.65 24.97
N SER A 544 -1.14 -14.78 25.91
CA SER A 544 -2.19 -13.81 26.21
C SER A 544 -1.59 -12.49 26.69
N ARG A 545 -2.11 -11.36 26.22
CA ARG A 545 -2.34 -10.18 27.07
C ARG A 545 -3.18 -9.11 26.37
N GLU A 546 -3.96 -8.45 27.20
CA GLU A 546 -5.03 -7.48 26.94
C GLU A 546 -4.53 -6.21 26.23
N GLY A 547 -5.46 -5.52 25.57
CA GLY A 547 -5.18 -4.37 24.73
C GLY A 547 -4.71 -3.12 25.46
N LYS A 548 -3.79 -2.42 24.80
CA LYS A 548 -3.73 -0.96 24.61
C LYS A 548 -2.49 -0.60 23.77
N ASP A 549 -2.61 0.56 23.12
CA ASP A 549 -1.58 1.38 22.47
C ASP A 549 -1.23 1.10 20.99
N PHE A 550 -1.88 1.90 20.12
CA PHE A 550 -1.64 2.05 18.68
C PHE A 550 -0.98 3.42 18.41
N PHE A 551 0.26 3.67 18.86
CA PHE A 551 1.00 4.89 18.47
C PHE A 551 2.51 4.68 18.57
N GLU A 552 3.15 4.15 17.53
CA GLU A 552 4.62 4.10 17.38
C GLU A 552 5.05 4.35 15.92
N ASN A 553 4.59 5.43 15.28
CA ASN A 553 5.05 5.79 13.92
C ASN A 553 5.99 7.01 13.88
N VAL A 554 6.42 7.54 15.02
CA VAL A 554 7.42 8.61 15.10
C VAL A 554 8.34 8.34 16.28
N ILE A 555 9.58 7.91 16.00
CA ILE A 555 10.64 7.83 17.01
C ILE A 555 11.36 9.18 16.99
N LEU A 556 11.21 9.96 18.07
CA LEU A 556 12.01 11.16 18.30
C LEU A 556 13.41 10.74 18.77
N ARG A 557 14.45 11.35 18.20
CA ARG A 557 15.82 11.31 18.75
C ARG A 557 16.15 12.61 19.45
#